data_AF-A0A357B2W9-F1
#
_entry.id   AF-A0A357B2W9-F1
#
_cell.length_a   1.000
_cell.length_b   1.000
_cell.length_c   1.000
_cell.angle_alpha   90.00
_cell.angle_beta   90.00
_cell.angle_gamma   90.00
#
_symmetry.space_group_name_H-M   'P 1'
#
loop_
_entity.id
_entity.type
_entity.pdbx_description
1 polymer ?
#
loop_
_entity_poly.entity_id
_entity_poly.type
_entity_poly.pdbx_seq_one_letter_code
_entity_poly.pdbx_strand_id
1 'polypeptide(L)' 'FAIGAGREGAALILLFQLGSSLIDYAFARTGQNVLDAVSCEAETARILRDGAESDVPAERLVPGNRIVIYP' A
#
# COMPACT_ATOMS: atom_id res chain seq x y z
N PHE A 1 -33.07 -28.74 -7.33
CA PHE A 1 -33.50 -27.48 -6.69
C PHE A 1 -33.66 -26.41 -7.74
N ALA A 2 -34.84 -26.37 -8.38
CA ALA A 2 -35.22 -25.29 -9.29
C ALA A 2 -36.68 -24.98 -8.97
N ILE A 3 -36.90 -24.28 -7.86
CA ILE A 3 -38.23 -23.82 -7.48
C ILE A 3 -38.53 -22.64 -8.39
N GLY A 4 -39.10 -22.86 -9.59
CA GLY A 4 -39.90 -21.94 -10.41
C GLY A 4 -39.45 -20.48 -10.66
N ALA A 5 -38.31 -20.05 -10.12
CA ALA A 5 -37.98 -18.67 -9.82
C ALA A 5 -36.57 -18.33 -10.31
N GLY A 6 -36.16 -18.94 -11.42
CA GLY A 6 -34.85 -18.71 -12.03
C GLY A 6 -34.63 -17.23 -12.40
N ARG A 7 -35.72 -16.49 -12.65
CA ARG A 7 -35.67 -15.05 -12.95
C ARG A 7 -35.43 -14.21 -11.70
N GLU A 8 -36.05 -14.55 -10.58
CA GLU A 8 -35.81 -13.92 -9.28
C GLU A 8 -34.40 -14.25 -8.76
N GLY A 9 -33.93 -15.49 -8.95
CA GLY A 9 -32.57 -15.88 -8.62
C GLY A 9 -31.51 -15.17 -9.47
N ALA A 10 -31.75 -15.04 -10.78
CA ALA A 10 -30.86 -14.30 -11.67
C ALA A 10 -30.81 -12.80 -11.32
N ALA A 11 -31.95 -12.20 -10.96
CA ALA A 11 -32.00 -10.82 -10.48
C ALA A 11 -31.20 -10.64 -9.19
N LEU A 12 -31.30 -11.57 -8.24
CA LEU A 12 -30.53 -11.50 -7.00
C LEU A 12 -29.02 -11.62 -7.25
N ILE A 13 -28.60 -12.56 -8.10
CA ILE A 13 -27.17 -12.71 -8.47
C ILE A 13 -26.67 -11.44 -9.16
N LEU A 14 -27.47 -10.87 -10.08
CA LEU A 14 -27.11 -9.62 -10.74
C LEU A 14 -26.93 -8.47 -9.75
N LEU A 15 -27.89 -8.29 -8.83
CA LEU A 15 -27.83 -7.25 -7.81
C LEU A 15 -26.65 -7.47 -6.86
N PHE A 16 -26.35 -8.71 -6.50
CA PHE A 16 -25.19 -9.06 -5.68
C PHE A 16 -23.88 -8.72 -6.38
N GLN A 17 -23.73 -9.13 -7.65
CA GLN A 17 -22.53 -8.85 -8.44
C GLN A 17 -22.32 -7.35 -8.66
N LEU A 18 -23.40 -6.60 -8.93
CA LEU A 18 -23.35 -5.14 -9.03
C LEU A 18 -22.90 -4.53 -7.70
N GLY A 19 -23.51 -4.92 -6.59
CA GLY A 19 -23.11 -4.45 -5.25
C GLY A 19 -21.65 -4.73 -4.94
N SER A 20 -21.18 -5.95 -5.19
CA SER A 20 -19.77 -6.32 -5.00
C SER A 20 -18.84 -5.45 -5.84
N SER A 21 -19.16 -5.24 -7.12
CA SER A 21 -18.33 -4.43 -8.02
C SER A 21 -18.23 -2.97 -7.57
N LEU A 22 -19.33 -2.40 -7.05
CA LEU A 22 -19.33 -1.05 -6.47
C LEU A 22 -18.49 -0.98 -5.20
N ILE A 23 -18.54 -2.02 -4.36
CA ILE A 23 -17.74 -2.12 -3.14
C ILE A 23 -16.25 -2.21 -3.50
N ASP A 24 -15.87 -3.08 -4.42
CA ASP A 24 -14.50 -3.21 -4.92
C ASP A 24 -13.96 -1.90 -5.49
N TYR A 25 -14.78 -1.17 -6.26
CA TYR A 25 -14.42 0.16 -6.77
C TYR A 25 -14.18 1.18 -5.64
N ALA A 26 -15.04 1.19 -4.62
CA ALA A 26 -14.86 2.07 -3.46
C ALA A 26 -13.57 1.73 -2.70
N PHE A 27 -13.29 0.44 -2.47
CA PHE A 27 -12.05 -0.01 -1.84
C PHE A 27 -10.81 0.36 -2.65
N ALA A 28 -10.83 0.19 -3.97
CA ALA A 28 -9.72 0.57 -4.84
C ALA A 28 -9.43 2.08 -4.79
N ARG A 29 -10.48 2.92 -4.62
CA ARG A 29 -10.33 4.36 -4.44
C ARG A 29 -9.76 4.72 -3.06
N THR A 30 -10.17 4.03 -1.99
CA THR A 30 -9.70 4.29 -0.62
C THR A 30 -8.30 3.75 -0.35
N GLY A 31 -7.95 2.57 -0.88
CA GLY A 31 -6.66 1.94 -0.66
C GLY A 31 -5.49 2.75 -1.23
N GLN A 32 -5.69 3.39 -2.38
CA GLN A 32 -4.70 4.31 -2.96
C GLN A 32 -4.41 5.50 -2.03
N ASN A 33 -5.43 6.05 -1.37
CA ASN A 33 -5.24 7.20 -0.47
C ASN A 33 -4.46 6.84 0.80
N VAL A 34 -4.59 5.61 1.31
CA VAL A 34 -3.87 5.18 2.51
C VAL A 34 -2.39 4.95 2.21
N LEU A 35 -2.07 4.38 1.05
CA LEU A 35 -0.68 4.13 0.66
C LEU A 35 0.04 5.42 0.26
N ASP A 36 -0.67 6.40 -0.33
CA ASP A 36 -0.12 7.72 -0.66
C ASP A 36 0.25 8.53 0.60
N ALA A 37 -0.47 8.33 1.70
CA ALA A 37 -0.15 8.94 2.99
C ALA A 37 1.07 8.32 3.69
N VAL A 38 1.51 7.12 3.28
CA VAL A 38 2.69 6.45 3.83
C VAL A 38 3.90 6.81 2.97
N SER A 39 4.46 7.98 3.22
CA SER A 39 5.67 8.45 2.58
C SER A 39 6.90 7.82 3.26
N CYS A 40 7.37 6.67 2.77
CA CYS A 40 8.68 6.12 3.16
C CYS A 40 9.79 6.79 2.34
N GLU A 41 10.13 8.04 2.70
CA GLU A 41 11.01 8.89 1.88
C GLU A 41 12.53 8.69 2.08
N ALA A 42 12.97 7.86 3.03
CA ALA A 42 14.39 7.69 3.30
C ALA A 42 14.92 6.36 2.73
N GLU A 43 15.16 6.30 1.42
CA GLU A 43 15.77 5.14 0.75
C GLU A 43 17.28 5.00 1.06
N THR A 44 17.93 6.12 1.40
CA THR A 44 19.36 6.18 1.72
C THR A 44 19.64 6.98 2.98
N ALA A 45 20.66 6.59 3.72
CA ALA A 45 21.16 7.29 4.89
C ALA A 45 22.62 7.72 4.69
N ARG A 46 22.95 8.94 5.10
CA ARG A 46 24.31 9.46 5.03
C ARG A 46 25.10 9.08 6.26
N ILE A 47 26.17 8.31 6.08
CA ILE A 47 27.06 7.91 7.17
C ILE A 47 28.41 8.65 7.09
N LEU A 48 28.97 8.93 8.26
CA LEU A 48 30.33 9.44 8.42
C LEU A 48 31.25 8.27 8.83
N ARG A 49 32.17 7.89 7.93
CA ARG A 49 33.25 6.92 8.22
C ARG A 49 34.59 7.55 7.90
N ASP A 50 35.52 7.48 8.85
CA ASP A 50 36.91 7.93 8.66
C ASP A 50 37.04 9.39 8.14
N GLY A 51 36.11 10.26 8.55
CA GLY A 51 36.06 11.66 8.15
C GLY A 51 35.46 11.92 6.76
N ALA A 52 35.04 10.88 6.04
CA ALA A 52 34.34 10.99 4.76
C ALA A 52 32.84 10.69 4.91
N GLU A 53 32.02 11.49 4.23
CA GLU A 53 30.58 11.28 4.13
C GLU A 53 30.28 10.36 2.94
N SER A 54 29.45 9.33 3.15
CA SER A 54 28.97 8.45 2.09
C SER A 54 27.50 8.15 2.28
N ASP A 55 26.73 8.19 1.20
CA ASP A 55 25.35 7.75 1.17
C ASP A 55 25.31 6.22 1.07
N VAL A 56 24.57 5.56 1.96
CA VAL A 56 24.39 4.11 1.99
C VAL A 56 22.90 3.75 2.05
N PRO A 57 22.46 2.62 1.45
CA PRO A 57 21.08 2.17 1.58
C PRO A 57 20.70 1.95 3.04
N ALA A 58 19.48 2.36 3.43
CA ALA A 58 19.02 2.26 4.81
C ALA A 58 19.04 0.81 5.34
N GLU A 59 18.87 -0.20 4.48
CA GLU A 59 18.90 -1.61 4.90
C GLU A 59 20.31 -2.12 5.24
N ARG A 60 21.36 -1.40 4.84
CA ARG A 60 22.77 -1.78 5.09
C ARG A 60 23.38 -1.06 6.29
N LEU A 61 22.57 -0.30 7.04
CA LEU A 61 23.00 0.37 8.25
C LEU A 61 23.26 -0.64 9.36
N VAL A 62 24.37 -0.45 10.07
CA VAL A 62 24.80 -1.33 11.17
C VAL A 62 24.92 -0.49 12.45
N PRO A 63 24.51 -1.03 13.63
CA PRO A 63 24.72 -0.35 14.91
C PRO A 63 26.18 0.10 15.08
N GLY A 64 26.40 1.37 15.43
CA GLY A 64 27.72 1.99 15.55
C GLY A 64 28.11 2.92 14.38
N ASN A 65 27.29 3.00 13.33
CA ASN A 65 27.49 3.98 12.25
C ASN A 65 27.03 5.37 12.71
N ARG A 66 27.80 6.42 12.39
CA ARG A 66 27.44 7.80 12.69
C ARG A 66 26.70 8.40 11.51
N ILE A 67 25.45 8.80 11.70
CA ILE A 67 24.58 9.30 10.63
C ILE A 67 24.56 10.83 10.69
N VAL A 68 24.60 11.47 9.52
CA VAL A 68 24.49 12.93 9.39
C VAL A 68 23.08 13.29 8.93
N ILE A 69 22.38 14.14 9.69
CA ILE A 69 21.03 14.62 9.37
C ILE A 69 21.11 16.14 9.21
N TYR A 70 20.76 16.63 8.03
CA TYR A 70 20.60 18.06 7.79
C TYR A 70 19.17 18.48 8.13
N PRO A 71 18.98 19.69 8.69
CA PRO A 71 17.65 20.23 9.00
C PRO A 71 16.86 20.61 7.76
#